data_AF-A0A969BF52-F1
#
_entry.id   AF-A0A969BF52-F1
#
_cell.length_a   1.000
_cell.length_b   1.000
_cell.length_c   1.000
_cell.angle_alpha   90.00
_cell.angle_beta   90.00
_cell.angle_gamma   90.00
#
_symmetry.space_group_name_H-M   'P 1'
#
loop_
_entity.id
_entity.type
_entity.pdbx_description
1 polymer ?
#
loop_
_entity_poly.entity_id
_entity_poly.type
_entity_poly.pdbx_seq_one_letter_code
_entity_poly.pdbx_strand_id
1 'polypeptide(L)'
;MTIQLEFSTADLEYLEFLPEELASIQSELYPDLESISFESAKPPRRSKGNFQKMLDALGEFESGKKRGDPTQYKVENTLGFMGKYQFGEPLLIDLSYYKANVYYGKGANKNYWRGTWTGKKGIKNKAQFLNSPRVQELAIREAFALNYRRLKDTLKQKGKSIYHFLGKKRTYKDKGKSKIITITLSGILAGAHLRGPGGVAQLLLSNKVSHDEYGTSILKYIHEYGGYSVRAKDFLSRR
;
A
#
# COMPACT_ATOMS: atom_id res chain seq x y z
N MET A 1 30.98 35.27 -24.87
CA MET A 1 30.61 34.73 -26.20
C MET A 1 29.89 33.42 -25.96
N THR A 2 28.59 33.41 -26.20
CA THR A 2 27.68 32.28 -25.96
C THR A 2 28.01 31.14 -26.93
N ILE A 3 28.10 29.92 -26.43
CA ILE A 3 27.90 28.72 -27.24
C ILE A 3 26.86 27.88 -26.51
N GLN A 4 25.61 27.94 -26.97
CA GLN A 4 24.62 26.92 -26.68
C GLN A 4 24.95 25.71 -27.55
N LEU A 5 25.05 24.53 -26.93
CA LEU A 5 24.96 23.26 -27.64
C LEU A 5 23.60 22.67 -27.30
N GLU A 6 22.72 22.66 -28.29
CA GLU A 6 21.43 21.96 -28.25
C GLU A 6 21.68 20.45 -28.26
N PHE A 7 21.06 19.72 -27.34
CA PHE A 7 21.03 18.26 -27.41
C PHE A 7 19.72 17.80 -28.04
N SER A 8 19.85 17.08 -29.16
CA SER A 8 18.77 16.35 -29.82
C SER A 8 18.45 15.05 -29.07
N THR A 9 17.16 14.72 -29.04
CA THR A 9 16.55 13.60 -28.33
C THR A 9 16.76 12.27 -29.06
N ALA A 10 17.97 11.72 -29.06
CA ALA A 10 18.22 10.29 -29.30
C ALA A 10 19.73 10.07 -29.41
N ASP A 11 20.48 10.28 -28.33
CA ASP A 11 21.84 9.77 -28.27
C ASP A 11 22.15 9.38 -26.83
N LEU A 12 22.43 8.09 -26.67
CA LEU A 12 23.17 7.47 -25.58
C LEU A 12 22.35 7.04 -24.36
N GLU A 13 21.54 6.01 -24.60
CA GLU A 13 21.50 4.82 -23.74
C GLU A 13 22.93 4.41 -23.31
N TYR A 14 23.06 3.85 -22.09
CA TYR A 14 24.31 3.35 -21.50
C TYR A 14 25.33 4.41 -21.07
N LEU A 15 25.04 5.07 -19.94
CA LEU A 15 26.12 5.48 -19.03
C LEU A 15 26.10 4.52 -17.84
N GLU A 16 27.10 3.63 -17.81
CA GLU A 16 27.58 2.96 -16.60
C GLU A 16 27.92 4.04 -15.57
N PHE A 17 26.94 4.40 -14.76
CA PHE A 17 27.14 5.42 -13.75
C PHE A 17 27.99 4.85 -12.62
N LEU A 18 29.19 5.42 -12.45
CA LEU A 18 30.06 5.19 -11.31
C LEU A 18 29.25 5.48 -10.03
N PRO A 19 29.23 4.57 -9.04
CA PRO A 19 28.33 4.65 -7.89
C PRO A 19 28.45 5.91 -7.02
N GLU A 20 29.57 6.63 -7.09
CA GLU A 20 29.89 7.72 -6.17
C GLU A 20 29.14 9.03 -6.47
N GLU A 21 28.89 9.38 -7.74
CA GLU A 21 28.13 10.59 -8.08
C GLU A 21 26.62 10.46 -7.81
N LEU A 22 26.06 9.25 -7.86
CA LEU A 22 24.67 9.03 -7.47
C LEU A 22 24.48 9.06 -5.95
N ALA A 23 25.51 8.69 -5.17
CA ALA A 23 25.48 8.73 -3.72
C ALA A 23 25.44 10.18 -3.20
N SER A 24 26.25 11.07 -3.78
CA SER A 24 26.27 12.50 -3.42
C SER A 24 24.97 13.22 -3.76
N ILE A 25 24.36 12.92 -4.92
CA ILE A 25 23.05 13.49 -5.30
C ILE A 25 21.92 12.96 -4.39
N GLN A 26 22.01 11.71 -3.91
CA GLN A 26 21.04 11.15 -2.97
C GLN A 26 21.13 11.75 -1.57
N SER A 27 22.34 12.10 -1.09
CA SER A 27 22.54 12.66 0.25
C SER A 27 22.06 14.11 0.34
N GLU A 28 22.20 14.91 -0.72
CA GLU A 28 21.69 16.29 -0.78
C GLU A 28 20.16 16.35 -0.86
N LEU A 29 19.52 15.44 -1.60
CA LEU A 29 18.06 15.43 -1.77
C LEU A 29 17.32 14.72 -0.62
N TYR A 30 18.01 13.84 0.11
CA TYR A 30 17.47 13.02 1.21
C TYR A 30 18.53 12.69 2.28
N PRO A 31 18.94 13.67 3.12
CA PRO A 31 20.02 13.49 4.10
C PRO A 31 19.75 12.41 5.17
N ASP A 32 18.50 11.97 5.31
CA ASP A 32 18.09 10.91 6.24
C ASP A 32 18.26 9.48 5.69
N LEU A 33 18.67 9.29 4.41
CA LEU A 33 18.78 7.96 3.79
C LEU A 33 20.10 7.25 4.09
N GLU A 34 21.21 7.96 4.31
CA GLU A 34 22.54 7.35 4.51
C GLU A 34 22.73 6.69 5.88
N SER A 35 21.93 7.05 6.89
CA SER A 35 22.03 6.45 8.24
C SER A 35 21.23 5.15 8.40
N ILE A 36 20.51 4.70 7.37
CA ILE A 36 19.87 3.40 7.37
C ILE A 36 20.91 2.40 6.86
N SER A 37 21.75 1.90 7.77
CA SER A 37 22.45 0.66 7.51
C SER A 37 21.43 -0.35 6.99
N PHE A 38 21.72 -1.00 5.86
CA PHE A 38 20.89 -2.06 5.27
C PHE A 38 20.85 -3.33 6.14
N GLU A 39 21.10 -3.18 7.44
CA GLU A 39 21.39 -4.22 8.40
C GLU A 39 20.46 -4.12 9.62
N SER A 40 19.17 -3.87 9.41
CA SER A 40 18.17 -4.08 10.49
C SER A 40 16.77 -4.40 9.98
N ALA A 41 16.65 -5.49 9.24
CA ALA A 41 15.53 -6.42 9.37
C ALA A 41 15.91 -7.71 8.64
N LYS A 42 16.53 -8.67 9.34
CA LYS A 42 16.65 -10.03 8.80
C LYS A 42 15.25 -10.44 8.30
N PRO A 43 15.08 -10.76 7.01
CA PRO A 43 13.80 -11.28 6.53
C PRO A 43 13.41 -12.47 7.41
N PRO A 44 12.11 -12.71 7.64
CA PRO A 44 11.68 -13.87 8.40
C PRO A 44 12.37 -15.12 7.86
N ARG A 45 12.89 -15.98 8.77
CA ARG A 45 13.75 -17.14 8.44
C ARG A 45 13.16 -18.06 7.35
N ARG A 46 11.86 -17.98 7.07
CA ARG A 46 11.21 -18.47 5.84
C ARG A 46 10.19 -17.44 5.36
N SER A 47 10.41 -16.89 4.17
CA SER A 47 9.47 -15.96 3.52
C SER A 47 8.26 -16.72 2.96
N LYS A 48 7.05 -16.15 3.09
CA LYS A 48 5.82 -16.69 2.47
C LYS A 48 5.79 -16.49 0.94
N GLY A 49 6.74 -15.75 0.38
CA GLY A 49 6.80 -15.40 -1.04
C GLY A 49 7.18 -13.94 -1.25
N ASN A 50 7.24 -13.52 -2.51
CA ASN A 50 7.50 -12.13 -2.89
C ASN A 50 6.24 -11.25 -2.79
N PHE A 51 6.38 -9.96 -3.09
CA PHE A 51 5.28 -9.00 -3.10
C PHE A 51 4.11 -9.40 -4.02
N GLN A 52 4.39 -10.01 -5.19
CA GLN A 52 3.31 -10.47 -6.06
C GLN A 52 2.49 -11.60 -5.41
N LYS A 53 3.13 -12.56 -4.73
CA LYS A 53 2.43 -13.59 -3.97
C LYS A 53 1.61 -13.00 -2.81
N MET A 54 2.05 -11.90 -2.21
CA MET A 54 1.25 -11.17 -1.22
C MET A 54 0.00 -10.58 -1.86
N LEU A 55 0.14 -9.89 -3.00
CA LEU A 55 -0.98 -9.30 -3.74
C LEU A 55 -1.97 -10.35 -4.23
N ASP A 56 -1.49 -11.52 -4.65
CA ASP A 56 -2.35 -12.63 -5.05
C ASP A 56 -3.13 -13.17 -3.85
N ALA A 57 -2.46 -13.43 -2.72
CA ALA A 57 -3.12 -13.92 -1.50
C ALA A 57 -4.14 -12.92 -0.94
N LEU A 58 -3.79 -11.63 -0.89
CA LEU A 58 -4.70 -10.57 -0.47
C LEU A 58 -5.90 -10.48 -1.41
N GLY A 59 -5.66 -10.48 -2.73
CA GLY A 59 -6.72 -10.42 -3.73
C GLY A 59 -7.67 -11.60 -3.65
N GLU A 60 -7.17 -12.83 -3.39
CA GLU A 60 -8.05 -13.99 -3.21
C GLU A 60 -9.00 -13.83 -2.03
N PHE A 61 -8.50 -13.28 -0.92
CA PHE A 61 -9.29 -13.06 0.28
C PHE A 61 -10.32 -11.95 0.08
N GLU A 62 -9.89 -10.80 -0.43
CA GLU A 62 -10.72 -9.62 -0.65
C GLU A 62 -11.84 -9.90 -1.66
N SER A 63 -11.51 -10.59 -2.77
CA SER A 63 -12.49 -10.85 -3.82
C SER A 63 -13.31 -12.13 -3.58
N GLY A 64 -12.85 -13.03 -2.71
CA GLY A 64 -13.39 -14.39 -2.58
C GLY A 64 -13.20 -15.26 -3.84
N LYS A 65 -12.27 -14.89 -4.74
CA LYS A 65 -12.02 -15.58 -6.03
C LYS A 65 -10.57 -16.02 -6.11
N LYS A 66 -10.30 -17.19 -6.68
CA LYS A 66 -8.94 -17.70 -6.83
C LYS A 66 -8.13 -16.90 -7.87
N ARG A 67 -6.81 -16.86 -7.68
CA ARG A 67 -5.89 -16.30 -8.68
C ARG A 67 -6.12 -16.98 -10.03
N GLY A 68 -6.32 -16.17 -11.06
CA GLY A 68 -6.60 -16.65 -12.43
C GLY A 68 -8.09 -16.74 -12.76
N ASP A 69 -9.00 -16.54 -11.79
CA ASP A 69 -10.42 -16.43 -12.06
C ASP A 69 -10.71 -15.18 -12.91
N PRO A 70 -11.39 -15.30 -14.08
CA PRO A 70 -11.63 -14.18 -14.98
C PRO A 70 -12.56 -13.10 -14.40
N THR A 71 -13.28 -13.43 -13.31
CA THR A 71 -14.20 -12.52 -12.61
C THR A 71 -13.56 -11.86 -11.39
N GLN A 72 -12.34 -12.22 -11.02
CA GLN A 72 -11.66 -11.72 -9.81
C GLN A 72 -11.62 -10.18 -9.73
N TYR A 73 -11.40 -9.50 -10.85
CA TYR A 73 -11.35 -8.02 -10.93
C TYR A 73 -12.71 -7.36 -11.08
N LYS A 74 -13.79 -8.13 -11.20
CA LYS A 74 -15.16 -7.66 -11.51
C LYS A 74 -16.12 -7.76 -10.33
N VAL A 75 -15.65 -8.26 -9.18
CA VAL A 75 -16.48 -8.45 -7.99
C VAL A 75 -16.93 -7.12 -7.38
N GLU A 76 -18.08 -7.13 -6.74
CA GLU A 76 -18.59 -6.02 -5.93
C GLU A 76 -19.40 -6.58 -4.75
N ASN A 77 -19.16 -6.09 -3.54
CA ASN A 77 -19.88 -6.54 -2.36
C ASN A 77 -21.13 -5.68 -2.08
N THR A 78 -21.89 -6.05 -1.05
CA THR A 78 -23.15 -5.38 -0.70
C THR A 78 -22.99 -3.91 -0.26
N LEU A 79 -21.79 -3.53 0.22
CA LEU A 79 -21.41 -2.16 0.56
C LEU A 79 -20.79 -1.39 -0.63
N GLY A 80 -20.77 -1.99 -1.83
CA GLY A 80 -20.28 -1.37 -3.06
C GLY A 80 -18.77 -1.29 -3.18
N PHE A 81 -18.00 -1.97 -2.31
CA PHE A 81 -16.56 -2.13 -2.53
C PHE A 81 -16.33 -3.07 -3.70
N MET A 82 -15.34 -2.75 -4.54
CA MET A 82 -15.28 -3.35 -5.87
C MET A 82 -13.87 -3.75 -6.32
N GLY A 83 -13.81 -4.72 -7.23
CA GLY A 83 -12.58 -5.24 -7.79
C GLY A 83 -11.83 -6.21 -6.88
N LYS A 84 -10.68 -6.70 -7.38
CA LYS A 84 -9.85 -7.73 -6.73
C LYS A 84 -9.46 -7.36 -5.30
N TYR A 85 -9.30 -6.07 -5.03
CA TYR A 85 -8.85 -5.51 -3.76
C TYR A 85 -9.93 -4.69 -3.04
N GLN A 86 -11.22 -4.91 -3.38
CA GLN A 86 -12.36 -4.27 -2.71
C GLN A 86 -12.18 -2.76 -2.50
N PHE A 87 -11.88 -2.01 -3.57
CA PHE A 87 -11.70 -0.57 -3.52
C PHE A 87 -13.00 0.15 -3.13
N GLY A 88 -12.91 1.14 -2.24
CA GLY A 88 -14.01 2.04 -1.89
C GLY A 88 -13.80 3.46 -2.43
N GLU A 89 -14.88 4.26 -2.43
CA GLU A 89 -14.87 5.66 -2.84
C GLU A 89 -13.81 6.50 -2.08
N PRO A 90 -13.67 6.43 -0.74
CA PRO A 90 -12.65 7.21 -0.03
C PRO A 90 -11.24 6.98 -0.56
N LEU A 91 -10.89 5.71 -0.80
CA LEU A 91 -9.56 5.36 -1.28
C LEU A 91 -9.35 5.83 -2.73
N LEU A 92 -10.33 5.64 -3.62
CA LEU A 92 -10.19 6.12 -5.00
C LEU A 92 -10.22 7.65 -5.12
N ILE A 93 -10.81 8.36 -4.15
CA ILE A 93 -10.68 9.82 -4.00
C ILE A 93 -9.26 10.19 -3.61
N ASP A 94 -8.73 9.56 -2.56
CA ASP A 94 -7.34 9.76 -2.11
C ASP A 94 -6.31 9.48 -3.22
N LEU A 95 -6.60 8.50 -4.08
CA LEU A 95 -5.79 8.15 -5.24
C LEU A 95 -6.10 8.97 -6.50
N SER A 96 -7.01 9.94 -6.43
CA SER A 96 -7.40 10.83 -7.53
C SER A 96 -7.98 10.11 -8.77
N TYR A 97 -8.51 8.90 -8.63
CA TYR A 97 -9.31 8.24 -9.68
C TYR A 97 -10.75 8.77 -9.71
N TYR A 98 -11.21 9.33 -8.59
CA TYR A 98 -12.60 9.65 -8.37
C TYR A 98 -12.75 10.92 -7.53
N LYS A 99 -13.87 11.63 -7.67
CA LYS A 99 -14.22 12.85 -6.92
C LYS A 99 -15.66 12.76 -6.46
N ALA A 100 -15.91 12.96 -5.17
CA ALA A 100 -17.26 13.06 -4.61
C ALA A 100 -17.24 13.90 -3.33
N ASN A 101 -18.34 14.62 -3.07
CA ASN A 101 -18.53 15.38 -1.83
C ASN A 101 -19.25 14.56 -0.75
N VAL A 102 -20.09 13.63 -1.17
CA VAL A 102 -20.80 12.65 -0.35
C VAL A 102 -20.34 11.26 -0.80
N TYR A 103 -19.80 10.48 0.13
CA TYR A 103 -19.25 9.15 -0.14
C TYR A 103 -19.26 8.30 1.13
N TYR A 104 -18.89 7.03 1.02
CA TYR A 104 -18.87 6.11 2.17
C TYR A 104 -18.11 6.66 3.38
N GLY A 105 -18.77 6.75 4.53
CA GLY A 105 -18.20 7.34 5.75
C GLY A 105 -18.21 8.88 5.78
N LYS A 106 -18.72 9.53 4.74
CA LYS A 106 -18.96 10.99 4.66
C LYS A 106 -20.32 11.25 4.02
N GLY A 107 -21.39 11.05 4.79
CA GLY A 107 -22.76 11.28 4.36
C GLY A 107 -23.41 10.15 3.56
N ALA A 108 -22.68 9.08 3.22
CA ALA A 108 -23.23 7.84 2.69
C ALA A 108 -22.86 6.62 3.53
N ASN A 109 -23.78 5.65 3.60
CA ASN A 109 -23.63 4.40 4.33
C ASN A 109 -23.04 3.25 3.49
N LYS A 110 -22.82 3.47 2.19
CA LYS A 110 -22.09 2.55 1.30
C LYS A 110 -21.46 3.31 0.13
N ASN A 111 -20.66 2.62 -0.67
CA ASN A 111 -20.05 3.16 -1.88
C ASN A 111 -21.09 3.20 -3.01
N TYR A 112 -21.60 4.38 -3.33
CA TYR A 112 -22.66 4.53 -4.34
C TYR A 112 -22.14 4.79 -5.75
N TRP A 113 -20.89 5.24 -5.89
CA TRP A 113 -20.27 5.55 -7.17
C TRP A 113 -21.02 6.63 -7.99
N ARG A 114 -21.63 7.63 -7.30
CA ARG A 114 -22.47 8.73 -7.88
C ARG A 114 -21.75 10.05 -8.20
N GLY A 115 -20.47 10.15 -7.87
CA GLY A 115 -19.58 11.26 -8.18
C GLY A 115 -18.95 11.15 -9.56
N THR A 116 -17.78 11.77 -9.73
CA THR A 116 -17.12 11.94 -11.03
C THR A 116 -15.79 11.20 -11.08
N TRP A 117 -15.62 10.35 -12.10
CA TRP A 117 -14.35 9.73 -12.44
C TRP A 117 -13.43 10.73 -13.14
N THR A 118 -12.16 10.77 -12.75
CA THR A 118 -11.23 11.83 -13.20
C THR A 118 -10.60 11.59 -14.57
N GLY A 119 -10.71 10.37 -15.11
CA GLY A 119 -9.98 9.97 -16.31
C GLY A 119 -8.55 9.47 -16.02
N LYS A 120 -8.11 9.45 -14.77
CA LYS A 120 -6.77 8.96 -14.39
C LYS A 120 -6.54 7.54 -14.93
N LYS A 121 -5.39 7.35 -15.61
CA LYS A 121 -5.02 6.10 -16.30
C LYS A 121 -6.09 5.59 -17.29
N GLY A 122 -6.85 6.50 -17.89
CA GLY A 122 -7.89 6.19 -18.87
C GLY A 122 -9.23 5.75 -18.26
N ILE A 123 -9.38 5.76 -16.93
CA ILE A 123 -10.61 5.34 -16.26
C ILE A 123 -11.58 6.52 -16.13
N LYS A 124 -12.66 6.49 -16.91
CA LYS A 124 -13.72 7.50 -16.95
C LYS A 124 -15.04 7.02 -16.34
N ASN A 125 -15.15 5.74 -16.00
CA ASN A 125 -16.32 5.19 -15.30
C ASN A 125 -15.99 3.90 -14.55
N LYS A 126 -16.94 3.46 -13.71
CA LYS A 126 -16.86 2.24 -12.90
C LYS A 126 -16.63 0.98 -13.74
N ALA A 127 -17.34 0.84 -14.86
CA ALA A 127 -17.20 -0.32 -15.73
C ALA A 127 -15.78 -0.43 -16.31
N GLN A 128 -15.16 0.68 -16.69
CA GLN A 128 -13.77 0.71 -17.14
C GLN A 128 -12.81 0.29 -16.02
N PHE A 129 -13.01 0.74 -14.77
CA PHE A 129 -12.17 0.33 -13.65
C PHE A 129 -12.25 -1.19 -13.39
N LEU A 130 -13.46 -1.75 -13.38
CA LEU A 130 -13.69 -3.19 -13.18
C LEU A 130 -13.14 -4.06 -14.32
N ASN A 131 -13.12 -3.53 -15.55
CA ASN A 131 -12.57 -4.23 -16.71
C ASN A 131 -11.08 -3.93 -16.97
N SER A 132 -10.38 -3.28 -16.03
CA SER A 132 -8.95 -2.94 -16.18
C SER A 132 -8.08 -3.59 -15.09
N PRO A 133 -7.75 -4.90 -15.19
CA PRO A 133 -6.88 -5.57 -14.22
C PRO A 133 -5.57 -4.83 -13.95
N ARG A 134 -4.90 -4.35 -15.01
CA ARG A 134 -3.67 -3.57 -14.89
C ARG A 134 -3.85 -2.32 -14.03
N VAL A 135 -4.98 -1.62 -14.15
CA VAL A 135 -5.22 -0.40 -13.37
C VAL A 135 -5.52 -0.72 -11.91
N GLN A 136 -6.20 -1.83 -11.61
CA GLN A 136 -6.39 -2.28 -10.23
C GLN A 136 -5.06 -2.67 -9.56
N GLU A 137 -4.16 -3.36 -10.28
CA GLU A 137 -2.81 -3.69 -9.81
C GLU A 137 -1.93 -2.45 -9.57
N LEU A 138 -2.10 -1.40 -10.38
CA LEU A 138 -1.45 -0.10 -10.14
C LEU A 138 -2.08 0.62 -8.93
N ALA A 139 -3.41 0.66 -8.84
CA ALA A 139 -4.13 1.35 -7.77
C ALA A 139 -3.82 0.77 -6.39
N ILE A 140 -3.68 -0.55 -6.24
CA ILE A 140 -3.30 -1.15 -4.95
C ILE A 140 -1.87 -0.76 -4.52
N ARG A 141 -0.93 -0.63 -5.48
CA ARG A 141 0.43 -0.15 -5.20
C ARG A 141 0.42 1.31 -4.78
N GLU A 142 -0.35 2.15 -5.47
CA GLU A 142 -0.55 3.55 -5.08
C GLU A 142 -1.19 3.66 -3.68
N ALA A 143 -2.17 2.82 -3.36
CA ALA A 143 -2.78 2.74 -2.02
C ALA A 143 -1.76 2.39 -0.94
N PHE A 144 -0.92 1.37 -1.18
CA PHE A 144 0.14 0.97 -0.27
C PHE A 144 1.17 2.09 -0.08
N ALA A 145 1.59 2.75 -1.16
CA ALA A 145 2.51 3.89 -1.11
C ALA A 145 1.95 5.06 -0.29
N LEU A 146 0.68 5.42 -0.52
CA LEU A 146 0.01 6.50 0.22
C LEU A 146 -0.11 6.17 1.71
N ASN A 147 -0.61 4.97 2.03
CA ASN A 147 -0.77 4.52 3.41
C ASN A 147 0.57 4.40 4.13
N TYR A 148 1.59 3.86 3.46
CA TYR A 148 2.94 3.78 4.01
C TYR A 148 3.50 5.16 4.36
N ARG A 149 3.34 6.15 3.47
CA ARG A 149 3.77 7.53 3.72
C ARG A 149 3.05 8.14 4.93
N ARG A 150 1.72 8.12 4.93
CA ARG A 150 0.89 8.65 6.04
C ARG A 150 1.21 7.99 7.38
N LEU A 151 1.46 6.67 7.38
CA LEU A 151 1.90 5.95 8.58
C LEU A 151 3.27 6.45 9.04
N LYS A 152 4.27 6.54 8.15
CA LYS A 152 5.60 7.07 8.50
C LYS A 152 5.51 8.47 9.09
N ASP A 153 4.70 9.35 8.51
CA ASP A 153 4.52 10.71 9.00
C ASP A 153 3.90 10.72 10.41
N THR A 154 2.87 9.91 10.62
CA THR A 154 2.23 9.75 11.93
C THR A 154 3.20 9.22 12.99
N LEU A 155 4.03 8.24 12.64
CA LEU A 155 5.04 7.70 13.56
C LEU A 155 6.14 8.74 13.85
N LYS A 156 6.59 9.49 12.82
CA LYS A 156 7.59 10.56 12.95
C LYS A 156 7.12 11.64 13.93
N GLN A 157 5.85 12.05 13.84
CA GLN A 157 5.22 12.98 14.80
C GLN A 157 5.22 12.48 16.25
N LYS A 158 5.41 11.16 16.47
CA LYS A 158 5.53 10.54 17.79
C LYS A 158 6.98 10.16 18.14
N GLY A 159 7.97 10.68 17.39
CA GLY A 159 9.38 10.39 17.60
C GLY A 159 9.75 8.94 17.31
N LYS A 160 9.00 8.25 16.44
CA LYS A 160 9.23 6.84 16.08
C LYS A 160 9.43 6.68 14.58
N SER A 161 10.33 5.78 14.22
CA SER A 161 10.43 5.26 12.86
C SER A 161 9.68 3.93 12.74
N ILE A 162 9.23 3.56 11.53
CA ILE A 162 8.63 2.26 11.28
C ILE A 162 9.57 1.09 11.63
N TYR A 163 10.89 1.29 11.46
CA TYR A 163 11.92 0.30 11.82
C TYR A 163 11.94 -0.02 13.31
N HIS A 164 11.41 0.87 14.16
CA HIS A 164 11.24 0.59 15.58
C HIS A 164 10.30 -0.60 15.84
N PHE A 165 9.45 -0.97 14.89
CA PHE A 165 8.45 -2.03 15.04
C PHE A 165 8.77 -3.29 14.25
N LEU A 166 9.43 -3.17 13.09
CA LEU A 166 9.69 -4.30 12.20
C LEU A 166 10.49 -5.41 12.90
N GLY A 167 10.10 -6.66 12.67
CA GLY A 167 10.72 -7.85 13.26
C GLY A 167 10.32 -8.13 14.71
N LYS A 168 9.68 -7.19 15.42
CA LYS A 168 9.26 -7.42 16.81
C LYS A 168 8.08 -8.37 16.90
N LYS A 169 8.16 -9.33 17.83
CA LYS A 169 7.01 -10.11 18.28
C LYS A 169 6.25 -9.32 19.33
N ARG A 170 4.93 -9.21 19.18
CA ARG A 170 4.06 -8.54 20.15
C ARG A 170 2.84 -9.42 20.44
N THR A 171 2.45 -9.41 21.71
CA THR A 171 1.21 -10.06 22.15
C THR A 171 0.09 -9.05 22.13
N TYR A 172 -0.96 -9.36 21.38
CA TYR A 172 -2.19 -8.57 21.32
C TYR A 172 -3.33 -9.36 21.94
N LYS A 173 -4.30 -8.66 22.53
CA LYS A 173 -5.58 -9.24 22.94
C LYS A 173 -6.67 -8.77 22.00
N ASP A 174 -7.46 -9.70 21.49
CA ASP A 174 -8.59 -9.41 20.61
C ASP A 174 -9.77 -10.32 20.97
N LYS A 175 -10.91 -9.72 21.31
CA LYS A 175 -12.11 -10.41 21.80
C LYS A 175 -11.78 -11.48 22.87
N GLY A 176 -10.95 -11.12 23.85
CA GLY A 176 -10.51 -12.00 24.94
C GLY A 176 -9.44 -13.03 24.59
N LYS A 177 -9.03 -13.16 23.32
CA LYS A 177 -8.01 -14.11 22.87
C LYS A 177 -6.66 -13.42 22.70
N SER A 178 -5.61 -14.01 23.24
CA SER A 178 -4.23 -13.54 23.05
C SER A 178 -3.65 -14.09 21.75
N LYS A 179 -2.95 -13.25 20.99
CA LYS A 179 -2.26 -13.63 19.76
C LYS A 179 -0.87 -13.00 19.72
N ILE A 180 0.15 -13.82 19.47
CA ILE A 180 1.53 -13.35 19.24
C ILE A 180 1.70 -13.12 17.75
N ILE A 181 2.10 -11.91 17.38
CA ILE A 181 2.28 -11.49 15.98
C ILE A 181 3.67 -10.90 15.80
N THR A 182 4.37 -11.33 14.75
CA THR A 182 5.59 -10.67 14.30
C THR A 182 5.23 -9.53 13.36
N ILE A 183 5.66 -8.32 13.66
CA ILE A 183 5.39 -7.14 12.83
C ILE A 183 6.31 -7.16 11.62
N THR A 184 5.72 -7.10 10.42
CA THR A 184 6.45 -7.12 9.14
C THR A 184 5.90 -6.03 8.23
N LEU A 185 6.67 -5.62 7.22
CA LEU A 185 6.23 -4.59 6.27
C LEU A 185 4.98 -5.06 5.49
N SER A 186 4.96 -6.31 5.03
CA SER A 186 3.81 -6.88 4.32
C SER A 186 2.54 -6.89 5.19
N GLY A 187 2.68 -7.26 6.47
CA GLY A 187 1.56 -7.21 7.43
C GLY A 187 1.08 -5.79 7.66
N ILE A 188 1.99 -4.83 7.82
CA ILE A 188 1.65 -3.39 7.97
C ILE A 188 0.87 -2.87 6.76
N LEU A 189 1.32 -3.16 5.54
CA LEU A 189 0.63 -2.71 4.32
C LEU A 189 -0.77 -3.30 4.23
N ALA A 190 -0.94 -4.59 4.52
CA ALA A 190 -2.25 -5.23 4.54
C ALA A 190 -3.16 -4.68 5.65
N GLY A 191 -2.63 -4.49 6.86
CA GLY A 191 -3.40 -3.88 7.96
C GLY A 191 -3.86 -2.45 7.63
N ALA A 192 -3.02 -1.69 6.92
CA ALA A 192 -3.34 -0.35 6.48
C ALA A 192 -4.32 -0.34 5.30
N HIS A 193 -4.32 -1.37 4.46
CA HIS A 193 -5.35 -1.56 3.45
C HIS A 193 -6.73 -1.72 4.08
N LEU A 194 -6.83 -2.55 5.13
CA LEU A 194 -8.10 -2.81 5.82
C LEU A 194 -8.59 -1.60 6.63
N ARG A 195 -7.75 -1.06 7.53
CA ARG A 195 -8.17 -0.07 8.55
C ARG A 195 -7.48 1.29 8.42
N GLY A 196 -6.84 1.54 7.27
CA GLY A 196 -6.10 2.75 7.04
C GLY A 196 -4.78 2.84 7.83
N PRO A 197 -3.94 3.84 7.53
CA PRO A 197 -2.66 4.04 8.20
C PRO A 197 -2.84 4.46 9.66
N GLY A 198 -3.94 5.16 9.99
CA GLY A 198 -4.27 5.53 11.36
C GLY A 198 -4.58 4.33 12.25
N GLY A 199 -5.31 3.32 11.74
CA GLY A 199 -5.57 2.08 12.46
C GLY A 199 -4.30 1.30 12.77
N VAL A 200 -3.38 1.23 11.80
CA VAL A 200 -2.05 0.63 12.02
C VAL A 200 -1.22 1.44 13.01
N ALA A 201 -1.24 2.78 12.92
CA ALA A 201 -0.52 3.62 13.87
C ALA A 201 -1.00 3.40 15.31
N GLN A 202 -2.32 3.34 15.53
CA GLN A 202 -2.89 3.02 16.85
C GLN A 202 -2.47 1.61 17.32
N LEU A 203 -2.50 0.62 16.44
CA LEU A 203 -2.03 -0.72 16.77
C LEU A 203 -0.54 -0.73 17.19
N LEU A 204 0.33 -0.07 16.42
CA LEU A 204 1.77 -0.04 16.68
C LEU A 204 2.12 0.77 17.93
N LEU A 205 1.50 1.93 18.12
CA LEU A 205 1.85 2.85 19.21
C LEU A 205 1.21 2.44 20.55
N SER A 206 -0.02 1.93 20.55
CA SER A 206 -0.80 1.70 21.77
C SER A 206 -1.45 0.32 21.89
N ASN A 207 -1.11 -0.64 21.02
CA ASN A 207 -1.70 -1.97 20.97
C ASN A 207 -3.24 -1.99 20.76
N LYS A 208 -3.82 -0.88 20.29
CA LYS A 208 -5.26 -0.78 20.08
C LYS A 208 -5.68 -1.56 18.83
N VAL A 209 -6.47 -2.62 19.04
CA VAL A 209 -7.02 -3.46 17.97
C VAL A 209 -8.30 -2.83 17.43
N SER A 210 -8.42 -2.77 16.10
CA SER A 210 -9.59 -2.25 15.39
C SER A 210 -10.20 -3.30 14.46
N HIS A 211 -11.46 -3.12 14.11
CA HIS A 211 -12.23 -4.00 13.23
C HIS A 211 -12.87 -3.22 12.08
N ASP A 212 -13.02 -3.86 10.92
CA ASP A 212 -13.82 -3.35 9.80
C ASP A 212 -15.33 -3.47 10.07
N GLU A 213 -16.13 -3.08 9.09
CA GLU A 213 -17.59 -3.05 9.22
C GLU A 213 -18.23 -4.44 9.17
N TYR A 214 -17.48 -5.46 8.75
CA TYR A 214 -17.84 -6.88 8.84
C TYR A 214 -17.28 -7.56 10.10
N GLY A 215 -16.60 -6.82 10.98
CA GLY A 215 -16.01 -7.34 12.20
C GLY A 215 -14.68 -8.09 12.01
N THR A 216 -14.02 -7.91 10.86
CA THR A 216 -12.69 -8.45 10.58
C THR A 216 -11.64 -7.66 11.36
N SER A 217 -10.86 -8.36 12.17
CA SER A 217 -9.80 -7.76 12.98
C SER A 217 -8.61 -7.34 12.12
N ILE A 218 -8.03 -6.16 12.41
CA ILE A 218 -6.75 -5.72 11.83
C ILE A 218 -5.63 -6.74 12.08
N LEU A 219 -5.70 -7.47 13.20
CA LEU A 219 -4.72 -8.51 13.52
C LEU A 219 -4.79 -9.70 12.57
N LYS A 220 -5.93 -9.94 11.91
CA LYS A 220 -6.04 -10.95 10.86
C LYS A 220 -5.10 -10.59 9.73
N TYR A 221 -5.17 -9.35 9.24
CA TYR A 221 -4.36 -8.89 8.11
C TYR A 221 -2.88 -8.80 8.44
N ILE A 222 -2.54 -8.21 9.60
CA ILE A 222 -1.15 -8.08 10.03
C ILE A 222 -0.48 -9.46 10.16
N HIS A 223 -1.22 -10.47 10.61
CA HIS A 223 -0.72 -11.83 10.78
C HIS A 223 -0.70 -12.63 9.48
N GLU A 224 -1.83 -12.69 8.76
CA GLU A 224 -2.02 -13.58 7.61
C GLU A 224 -1.20 -13.12 6.40
N TYR A 225 -1.09 -11.81 6.18
CA TYR A 225 -0.24 -11.22 5.15
C TYR A 225 1.11 -10.77 5.69
N GLY A 226 1.42 -11.13 6.93
CA GLY A 226 2.76 -10.96 7.50
C GLY A 226 3.75 -11.97 6.93
N GLY A 227 5.00 -11.55 6.78
CA GLY A 227 6.11 -12.44 6.44
C GLY A 227 6.35 -12.71 4.95
N TYR A 228 5.77 -11.91 4.06
CA TYR A 228 6.18 -11.87 2.65
C TYR A 228 7.42 -10.97 2.50
N SER A 229 8.28 -11.30 1.55
CA SER A 229 9.41 -10.47 1.14
C SER A 229 8.91 -9.27 0.36
N VAL A 230 8.76 -8.14 1.06
CA VAL A 230 8.32 -6.86 0.50
C VAL A 230 9.35 -5.79 0.82
N ARG A 231 9.71 -4.99 -0.18
CA ARG A 231 10.58 -3.82 -0.08
C ARG A 231 9.81 -2.59 -0.54
N ALA A 232 10.23 -1.42 -0.07
CA ALA A 232 9.60 -0.15 -0.45
C ALA A 232 9.51 0.02 -1.98
N LYS A 233 10.55 -0.35 -2.73
CA LYS A 233 10.55 -0.26 -4.20
C LYS A 233 9.46 -1.09 -4.90
N ASP A 234 8.94 -2.14 -4.26
CA ASP A 234 7.94 -3.02 -4.86
C ASP A 234 6.58 -2.30 -5.03
N PHE A 235 6.29 -1.28 -4.22
CA PHE A 235 5.05 -0.50 -4.29
C PHE A 235 5.26 1.01 -4.47
N LEU A 236 6.49 1.53 -4.31
CA LEU A 236 6.83 2.92 -4.62
C LEU A 236 7.25 3.13 -6.09
N SER A 237 7.60 2.06 -6.81
CA SER A 237 7.95 2.18 -8.23
C SER A 237 6.71 2.47 -9.08
N ARG A 238 6.85 3.42 -10.02
CA ARG A 238 5.78 3.86 -10.93
C ARG A 238 5.69 3.03 -12.23
N ARG A 239 6.37 1.88 -12.29
CA ARG A 239 6.45 1.03 -13.50
C ARG A 239 5.28 0.07 -13.57
#